data_AF-A0A0A4ABY2-F1
#
_entry.id   AF-A0A0A4ABY2-F1
#
_cell.length_a   1.000
_cell.length_b   1.000
_cell.length_c   1.000
_cell.angle_alpha   90.00
_cell.angle_beta   90.00
_cell.angle_gamma   90.00
#
_symmetry.space_group_name_H-M   'P 1'
#
loop_
_entity.id
_entity.type
_entity.pdbx_description
1 polymer ?
#
loop_
_entity_poly.entity_id
_entity_poly.type
_entity_poly.pdbx_seq_one_letter_code
_entity_poly.pdbx_strand_id
1 'polypeptide(L)' 'MPMNPARGRLMNQYAAYALGAVKAERELRYSDAAVLWFKAMHAPCCSKNSDWAEKRNEFCAAAVKRTQGRKNARQRV' A
#
# COMPACT_ATOMS: atom_id res chain seq x y z
N MET A 1 -33.51 10.89 -11.97
CA MET A 1 -32.69 10.57 -10.78
C MET A 1 -31.34 10.01 -11.25
N PRO A 2 -30.21 10.72 -11.14
CA PRO A 2 -28.92 10.17 -11.56
C PRO A 2 -28.46 9.13 -10.53
N MET A 3 -28.42 7.87 -10.96
CA MET A 3 -27.96 6.73 -10.20
C MET A 3 -26.44 6.85 -10.03
N ASN A 4 -26.00 7.20 -8.82
CA ASN A 4 -24.58 7.34 -8.47
C ASN A 4 -23.94 5.94 -8.44
N PRO A 5 -23.08 5.56 -9.40
CA PRO A 5 -22.57 4.18 -9.53
C PRO A 5 -21.59 3.79 -8.40
N ALA A 6 -21.26 4.73 -7.51
CA ALA A 6 -20.35 4.53 -6.38
C ALA A 6 -20.99 3.82 -5.17
N ARG A 7 -22.32 3.66 -5.10
CA ARG A 7 -22.99 3.04 -3.95
C ARG A 7 -23.16 1.51 -4.04
N GLY A 8 -22.68 0.89 -5.12
CA GLY A 8 -22.99 -0.52 -5.45
C GLY A 8 -21.80 -1.48 -5.55
N ARG A 9 -20.57 -1.07 -5.22
CA ARG A 9 -19.46 -2.02 -5.10
C ARG A 9 -19.21 -2.27 -3.63
N LEU A 10 -19.50 -3.48 -3.16
CA LEU A 10 -18.80 -4.08 -2.04
C LEU A 10 -17.30 -3.93 -2.36
N MET A 11 -16.67 -2.87 -1.86
CA MET A 11 -15.24 -2.70 -2.00
C MET A 11 -14.65 -3.81 -1.14
N ASN A 12 -14.19 -4.88 -1.80
CA ASN A 12 -13.42 -5.91 -1.12
C ASN A 12 -12.40 -5.20 -0.23
N GLN A 13 -12.27 -5.64 1.01
CA GLN A 13 -11.39 -4.99 2.00
C GLN A 13 -9.98 -4.78 1.42
N TYR A 14 -9.51 -5.74 0.61
CA TYR A 14 -8.33 -5.61 -0.24
C TYR A 14 -8.29 -4.33 -1.08
N ALA A 15 -9.34 -4.02 -1.84
CA ALA A 15 -9.40 -2.85 -2.72
C ALA A 15 -9.34 -1.54 -1.93
N ALA A 16 -9.97 -1.48 -0.76
CA ALA A 16 -9.90 -0.32 0.12
C ALA A 16 -8.46 -0.09 0.62
N TYR A 17 -7.79 -1.15 1.08
CA TYR A 17 -6.38 -1.07 1.52
C TYR A 17 -5.42 -0.77 0.37
N ALA A 18 -5.60 -1.40 -0.79
CA ALA A 18 -4.79 -1.19 -1.98
C ALA A 18 -4.90 0.26 -2.50
N LEU A 19 -6.09 0.84 -2.54
CA LEU A 19 -6.27 2.24 -2.92
C LEU A 19 -5.55 3.20 -1.96
N GLY A 20 -5.65 2.95 -0.65
CA GLY A 20 -4.89 3.70 0.34
C GLY A 20 -3.39 3.57 0.15
N ALA A 21 -2.91 2.36 -0.12
CA ALA A 21 -1.50 2.07 -0.33
C ALA A 21 -0.94 2.80 -1.57
N VAL A 22 -1.67 2.75 -2.69
CA VAL A 22 -1.30 3.46 -3.94
C VAL A 22 -1.26 4.97 -3.73
N LYS A 23 -2.19 5.53 -2.93
CA LYS A 23 -2.16 6.95 -2.58
C LYS A 23 -0.92 7.29 -1.75
N ALA A 24 -0.60 6.47 -0.76
CA ALA A 24 0.60 6.65 0.06
C ALA A 24 1.90 6.55 -0.77
N GLU A 25 1.96 5.66 -1.77
CA GLU A 25 3.08 5.58 -2.71
C GLU A 25 3.25 6.86 -3.55
N ARG A 26 2.15 7.48 -3.98
CA ARG A 26 2.19 8.77 -4.70
C ARG A 26 2.69 9.90 -3.81
N GLU A 27 2.36 9.87 -2.53
CA GLU A 27 2.85 10.84 -1.52
C GLU A 27 4.27 10.51 -1.02
N LEU A 28 4.96 9.51 -1.60
CA LEU A 28 6.29 9.03 -1.18
C LEU A 28 6.33 8.50 0.27
N ARG A 29 5.17 8.18 0.83
CA ARG A 29 4.99 7.62 2.18
C ARG A 29 5.09 6.09 2.13
N TYR A 30 6.25 5.60 1.71
CA TYR A 30 6.48 4.16 1.49
C TYR A 30 6.32 3.31 2.76
N SER A 31 6.58 3.88 3.94
CA SER A 31 6.37 3.20 5.22
C SER A 31 4.89 2.92 5.50
N ASP A 32 4.02 3.91 5.26
CA ASP A 32 2.58 3.74 5.42
C ASP A 32 2.01 2.82 4.32
N ALA A 33 2.54 2.93 3.10
CA ALA A 33 2.18 2.05 1.99
C ALA A 33 2.49 0.57 2.30
N ALA A 34 3.64 0.27 2.91
CA ALA A 34 4.00 -1.10 3.28
C ALA A 34 3.01 -1.70 4.29
N VAL A 35 2.59 -0.93 5.29
CA VAL A 35 1.58 -1.37 6.28
C VAL A 35 0.22 -1.61 5.63
N LEU A 36 -0.17 -0.75 4.67
CA LEU A 36 -1.43 -0.91 3.96
C LEU A 36 -1.42 -2.13 3.02
N TRP A 37 -0.31 -2.38 2.32
CA TRP A 37 -0.13 -3.60 1.53
C TRP A 37 -0.11 -4.86 2.40
N PHE A 38 0.49 -4.80 3.59
CA PHE A 38 0.44 -5.90 4.56
C PHE A 38 -1.00 -6.20 5.02
N LYS A 39 -1.80 -5.18 5.30
CA LYS A 39 -3.23 -5.38 5.63
C LYS A 39 -4.01 -5.92 4.43
N ALA A 40 -3.63 -5.52 3.20
CA ALA A 40 -4.27 -6.00 1.98
C ALA A 40 -4.01 -7.50 1.74
N MET A 41 -2.80 -8.01 1.95
CA MET A 41 -2.51 -9.45 1.78
C MET A 41 -3.28 -10.35 2.77
N HIS A 42 -3.55 -9.86 3.97
CA HIS A 42 -4.31 -10.59 4.99
C HIS A 42 -5.82 -10.44 4.86
N ALA A 43 -6.30 -9.52 4.01
CA ALA A 43 -7.71 -9.39 3.74
C ALA A 43 -8.19 -10.56 2.87
N PRO A 44 -9.44 -11.04 3.04
CA PRO A 44 -10.00 -12.08 2.19
C PRO A 44 -10.04 -11.59 0.73
N CYS A 45 -9.13 -12.13 -0.08
CA CYS A 45 -8.97 -11.80 -1.48
C CYS A 45 -8.53 -13.03 -2.28
N CYS A 46 -8.60 -12.95 -3.61
CA CYS A 46 -8.09 -13.99 -4.49
C CYS A 46 -6.56 -14.05 -4.44
N SER A 47 -5.97 -15.23 -4.64
CA SER A 47 -4.51 -15.45 -4.53
C SER A 47 -3.68 -14.47 -5.37
N LYS A 48 -4.13 -14.12 -6.57
CA LYS A 48 -3.46 -13.12 -7.42
C LYS A 48 -3.31 -11.75 -6.74
N ASN A 49 -4.28 -11.37 -5.90
CA ASN A 49 -4.27 -10.10 -5.19
C ASN A 49 -3.38 -10.16 -3.95
N SER A 50 -3.35 -11.28 -3.22
CA SER A 50 -2.40 -11.45 -2.12
C SER A 50 -0.96 -11.44 -2.62
N ASP A 51 -0.65 -12.14 -3.72
CA ASP A 51 0.69 -12.17 -4.33
C ASP A 51 1.11 -10.77 -4.81
N TRP A 52 0.17 -9.98 -5.33
CA TRP A 52 0.44 -8.60 -5.71
C TRP A 52 0.75 -7.72 -4.49
N ALA A 53 -0.04 -7.85 -3.43
CA ALA A 53 0.18 -7.09 -2.19
C ALA A 53 1.52 -7.45 -1.53
N GLU A 54 1.91 -8.72 -1.53
CA GLU A 54 3.21 -9.17 -1.03
C GLU A 54 4.36 -8.52 -1.81
N LYS A 55 4.37 -8.62 -3.14
CA LYS A 55 5.40 -7.98 -3.99
C LYS A 55 5.49 -6.47 -3.78
N ARG A 56 4.35 -5.80 -3.58
CA ARG A 56 4.32 -4.34 -3.33
C ARG A 56 4.76 -3.98 -1.92
N ASN A 57 4.47 -4.82 -0.93
CA ASN A 57 5.00 -4.67 0.41
C ASN A 57 6.54 -4.73 0.39
N GLU A 58 7.12 -5.74 -0.25
CA GLU A 58 8.57 -5.89 -0.38
C GLU A 58 9.20 -4.67 -1.08
N PHE A 59 8.58 -4.19 -2.17
CA PHE A 59 9.03 -2.99 -2.87
C PHE A 59 9.02 -1.76 -1.97
N CYS A 60 7.91 -1.54 -1.24
CA CYS A 60 7.78 -0.42 -0.32
C CYS A 60 8.79 -0.52 0.84
N ALA A 61 8.97 -1.71 1.42
CA ALA A 61 9.95 -1.97 2.47
C ALA A 61 11.38 -1.70 1.98
N ALA A 62 11.72 -2.08 0.75
CA ALA A 62 13.01 -1.76 0.14
C ALA A 62 13.18 -0.25 -0.10
N ALA A 63 12.12 0.45 -0.52
CA ALA A 63 12.12 1.90 -0.67
C ALA A 63 12.31 2.63 0.67
N VAL A 64 11.68 2.15 1.74
CA VAL A 64 11.90 2.65 3.12
C VAL A 64 13.35 2.44 3.54
N LYS A 65 13.92 1.24 3.36
CA LYS A 65 15.34 0.99 3.68
C LYS A 65 16.28 1.94 2.93
N ARG A 66 16.04 2.17 1.64
CA ARG A 66 16.83 3.10 0.80
C ARG A 66 16.73 4.55 1.26
N THR A 67 15.53 4.99 1.64
CA THR A 67 15.29 6.37 2.13
C THR A 67 15.80 6.58 3.55
N GLN A 68 15.71 5.56 4.42
CA GLN A 68 16.22 5.60 5.78
C GLN A 68 17.75 5.57 5.82
N GLY A 69 18.40 4.83 4.92
CA GLY A 69 19.86 4.86 4.76
C GLY A 69 20.40 6.27 4.46
N ARG A 70 19.65 7.07 3.68
CA ARG A 70 19.98 8.49 3.44
C ARG A 70 19.76 9.39 4.66
N LYS A 71 18.72 9.12 5.47
CA LYS A 71 18.45 9.90 6.70
C LYS A 71 19.51 9.64 7.78
N ASN A 72 19.92 8.38 7.98
CA ASN A 72 20.98 8.02 8.93
C ASN A 72 22.36 8.58 8.52
N ALA A 73 22.64 8.72 7.22
CA ALA A 73 23.89 9.36 6.77
C ALA A 73 23.96 10.87 7.09
N ARG A 74 22.81 11.53 7.31
CA ARG A 74 22.72 12.96 7.63
C ARG A 74 22.75 13.26 9.13
N GLN A 75 22.65 12.24 9.98
CA GLN A 75 22.64 12.35 11.44
C GLN A 75 24.02 12.07 12.09
N ARG A 76 25.06 11.78 11.29
CA ARG A 76 26.45 11.59 11.75
C ARG A 76 27.37 12.76 11.35
N VAL A 77 26.85 13.99 11.34
CA VAL A 77 27.66 15.22 11.30
C VAL A 77 27.89 15.70 12.71
#